data_AF-A0A1M7ZFX4-F1
#
_entry.id   AF-A0A1M7ZFX4-F1
#
_cell.length_a   1.000
_cell.length_b   1.000
_cell.length_c   1.000
_cell.angle_alpha   90.00
_cell.angle_beta   90.00
_cell.angle_gamma   90.00
#
_symmetry.space_group_name_H-M   'P 1'
#
loop_
_entity.id
_entity.type
_entity.pdbx_description
1 polymer ?
#
loop_
_entity_poly.entity_id
_entity_poly.type
_entity_poly.pdbx_seq_one_letter_code
_entity_poly.pdbx_strand_id
1 'polypeptide(L)'
;MNSPSLIDPAKNLATVVISIFQVLAVLLICLSIYFIYLSYLDLMTDWRISVEFSFFHFTPEENEKFLKMLILSLPGVGAMIAFFVLGYLKKVIEKE
;
A
#
# COMPACT_ATOMS: atom_id res chain seq x y z
N MET A 1 33.48 17.17 -29.30
CA MET A 1 32.75 18.06 -28.36
C MET A 1 31.95 17.17 -27.43
N ASN A 2 32.46 16.91 -26.23
CA ASN A 2 31.71 16.22 -25.19
C ASN A 2 31.00 17.30 -24.38
N SER A 3 29.72 17.54 -24.66
CA SER A 3 28.89 18.31 -23.75
C SER A 3 28.87 17.57 -22.41
N PRO A 4 29.27 18.20 -21.29
CA PRO A 4 29.00 17.63 -20.00
C PRO A 4 27.48 17.53 -19.89
N SER A 5 26.95 16.34 -19.63
CA SER A 5 25.56 16.17 -19.25
C SER A 5 25.31 17.15 -18.10
N LEU A 6 24.56 18.22 -18.38
CA LEU A 6 24.04 19.06 -17.32
C LEU A 6 23.24 18.12 -16.42
N ILE A 7 23.80 17.82 -15.25
CA ILE A 7 23.09 17.14 -14.17
C ILE A 7 21.90 18.04 -13.88
N ASP A 8 20.72 17.65 -14.34
CA ASP A 8 19.49 18.41 -14.12
C ASP A 8 19.13 18.27 -12.63
N PRO A 9 19.29 19.33 -11.82
CA PRO A 9 19.01 19.25 -10.39
C PRO A 9 17.54 18.91 -10.12
N ALA A 10 16.64 19.22 -11.06
CA ALA A 10 15.23 18.86 -10.94
C ALA A 10 15.01 17.33 -11.05
N LYS A 11 15.74 16.65 -11.96
CA LYS A 11 15.68 15.18 -12.08
C LYS A 11 16.20 14.49 -10.83
N ASN A 12 17.30 14.97 -10.26
CA ASN A 12 17.83 14.44 -9.00
C ASN A 12 16.85 14.62 -7.85
N LEU A 13 16.24 15.81 -7.73
CA LEU A 13 15.23 16.08 -6.72
C LEU A 13 13.99 15.18 -6.89
N ALA A 14 13.50 15.02 -8.12
CA ALA A 14 12.37 14.13 -8.42
C ALA A 14 12.67 12.68 -8.04
N THR A 15 13.87 12.18 -8.35
CA THR A 15 14.31 10.83 -7.98
C THR A 15 14.37 10.63 -6.46
N VAL A 16 14.85 11.62 -5.70
CA VAL A 16 14.86 11.58 -4.23
C VAL A 16 13.43 11.56 -3.69
N VAL A 17 12.57 12.44 -4.20
CA VAL A 17 11.15 12.51 -3.79
C VAL A 17 10.45 11.18 -4.05
N ILE A 18 10.61 10.60 -5.24
CA ILE A 18 10.07 9.28 -5.57
C ILE A 18 10.57 8.21 -4.61
N SER A 19 11.87 8.23 -4.28
CA SER A 19 12.46 7.27 -3.35
C SER A 19 11.89 7.41 -1.93
N ILE A 20 11.61 8.63 -1.46
CA ILE A 20 10.93 8.87 -0.17
C ILE A 20 9.51 8.27 -0.21
N PHE A 21 8.74 8.54 -1.27
CA PHE A 21 7.39 7.98 -1.40
C PHE A 21 7.39 6.45 -1.51
N GLN A 22 8.41 5.85 -2.11
CA GLN A 22 8.56 4.39 -2.12
C GLN A 22 8.77 3.83 -0.71
N VAL A 23 9.59 4.48 0.13
CA VAL A 23 9.75 4.07 1.53
C VAL A 23 8.43 4.18 2.29
N LEU A 24 7.69 5.28 2.10
CA LEU A 24 6.36 5.44 2.70
C LEU A 24 5.37 4.36 2.24
N ALA A 25 5.40 3.99 0.96
CA ALA A 25 4.59 2.89 0.44
C ALA A 25 4.93 1.56 1.12
N VAL A 26 6.21 1.25 1.31
CA VAL A 26 6.64 0.04 2.04
C VAL A 26 6.17 0.06 3.49
N LEU A 27 6.26 1.21 4.18
CA LEU A 27 5.75 1.36 5.55
C LEU A 27 4.25 1.09 5.63
N LEU A 28 3.47 1.59 4.66
CA LEU A 28 2.03 1.32 4.59
C LEU A 28 1.74 -0.17 4.35
N ILE A 29 2.51 -0.85 3.52
CA ILE A 29 2.39 -2.31 3.34
C ILE A 29 2.64 -3.05 4.66
N CYS A 30 3.72 -2.73 5.36
CA CYS A 30 4.05 -3.33 6.66
C CYS A 30 2.93 -3.10 7.68
N LEU A 31 2.38 -1.88 7.71
CA LEU A 31 1.30 -1.50 8.62
C LEU A 31 -0.02 -2.23 8.29
N SER A 32 -0.35 -2.39 7.01
CA SER A 32 -1.49 -3.21 6.58
C SER A 32 -1.32 -4.69 6.97
N ILE A 33 -0.13 -5.27 6.77
CA ILE A 33 0.15 -6.65 7.20
C ILE A 33 0.00 -6.79 8.71
N TYR A 34 0.50 -5.82 9.48
CA TYR A 34 0.37 -5.80 10.93
C TYR A 34 -1.10 -5.75 11.37
N PHE A 35 -1.93 -4.93 10.74
CA PHE A 35 -3.37 -4.91 11.06
C PHE A 35 -4.10 -6.19 10.68
N ILE A 36 -3.75 -6.82 9.57
CA ILE A 36 -4.28 -8.14 9.20
C ILE A 36 -3.89 -9.17 10.27
N TYR A 37 -2.64 -9.15 10.74
CA TYR A 37 -2.18 -10.04 11.81
C TYR A 37 -2.92 -9.82 13.13
N LEU A 38 -3.09 -8.56 13.55
CA LEU A 38 -3.89 -8.23 14.74
C LEU A 38 -5.35 -8.67 14.61
N SER A 39 -5.94 -8.51 13.42
CA SER A 39 -7.28 -9.02 13.11
C SER A 39 -7.34 -10.55 13.10
N TYR A 40 -6.25 -11.23 12.74
CA TYR A 40 -6.16 -12.69 12.82
C TYR A 40 -6.12 -13.19 14.27
N LEU A 41 -5.45 -12.47 15.16
CA LEU A 41 -5.42 -12.78 16.59
C LEU A 41 -6.69 -12.33 17.35
N ASP A 42 -7.65 -11.72 16.66
CA ASP A 42 -8.88 -11.17 17.23
C ASP A 42 -8.65 -10.08 18.31
N LEU A 43 -7.47 -9.45 18.25
CA LEU A 43 -7.04 -8.34 19.12
C LEU A 43 -7.59 -6.98 18.66
N MET A 44 -8.34 -6.96 17.56
CA MET A 44 -9.05 -5.79 17.03
C MET A 44 -10.53 -5.83 17.47
N THR A 45 -10.74 -6.06 18.77
CA THR A 45 -12.03 -6.46 19.38
C THR A 45 -13.14 -5.40 19.21
N ASP A 46 -12.80 -4.13 18.95
CA ASP A 46 -13.77 -3.03 18.81
C ASP A 46 -14.20 -2.73 17.36
N TRP A 47 -13.58 -3.36 16.36
CA TRP A 47 -14.01 -3.23 14.97
C TRP A 47 -15.03 -4.33 14.64
N ARG A 48 -16.26 -4.23 15.17
CA ARG A 48 -17.39 -5.04 14.69
C ARG A 48 -17.88 -4.45 13.37
N ILE A 49 -17.46 -5.07 12.27
CA ILE A 49 -18.01 -4.78 10.94
C ILE A 49 -19.39 -5.44 10.90
N SER A 50 -20.43 -4.72 11.32
CA SER A 50 -21.82 -5.15 11.18
C SER A 50 -22.23 -4.97 9.72
N VAL A 51 -21.81 -5.90 8.87
CA VAL A 51 -22.28 -5.98 7.49
C VAL A 51 -23.57 -6.80 7.50
N GLU A 52 -24.70 -6.12 7.73
CA GLU A 52 -26.03 -6.69 7.49
C GLU A 52 -26.25 -6.81 5.97
N PHE A 53 -25.67 -7.85 5.35
CA PHE A 53 -26.16 -8.28 4.04
C PHE A 53 -27.44 -9.07 4.25
N SER A 54 -28.59 -8.42 4.03
CA SER A 54 -29.97 -8.94 4.12
C SER A 54 -30.28 -10.21 3.30
N PHE A 55 -29.33 -10.82 2.59
CA PHE A 55 -29.65 -11.82 1.56
C PHE A 55 -29.25 -13.26 1.88
N PHE A 56 -28.38 -13.52 2.85
CA PHE A 56 -28.03 -14.91 3.18
C PHE A 56 -27.70 -15.07 4.67
N HIS A 57 -28.38 -16.01 5.34
CA HIS A 57 -27.96 -16.56 6.63
C HIS A 57 -26.66 -17.37 6.45
N PHE A 58 -25.53 -16.67 6.31
CA PHE A 58 -24.20 -17.27 6.46
C PHE A 58 -23.75 -17.11 7.91
N THR A 59 -23.18 -18.17 8.48
CA THR A 59 -22.62 -18.22 9.85
C THR A 59 -21.75 -16.98 10.15
N PRO A 60 -22.06 -16.20 11.20
CA PRO A 60 -21.61 -14.80 11.30
C PRO A 60 -20.14 -14.61 11.68
N GLU A 61 -19.55 -15.47 12.51
CA GLU A 61 -18.26 -15.15 13.17
C GLU A 61 -17.03 -15.31 12.26
N GLU A 62 -16.91 -16.42 11.52
CA GLU A 62 -15.76 -16.63 10.62
C GLU A 62 -15.77 -15.68 9.41
N ASN A 63 -16.97 -15.34 8.93
CA ASN A 63 -17.15 -14.52 7.76
C ASN A 63 -16.83 -13.04 8.07
N GLU A 64 -17.21 -12.54 9.25
CA GLU A 64 -16.83 -11.20 9.72
C GLU A 64 -15.31 -11.04 9.81
N LYS A 65 -14.60 -12.06 10.29
CA LYS A 65 -13.14 -12.04 10.42
C LYS A 65 -12.45 -11.98 9.05
N PHE A 66 -12.91 -12.78 8.09
CA PHE A 66 -12.41 -12.75 6.72
C PHE A 66 -12.64 -11.38 6.06
N LEU A 67 -13.83 -10.82 6.22
CA LEU A 67 -14.21 -9.54 5.60
C LEU A 67 -13.42 -8.35 6.19
N LYS A 68 -13.15 -8.37 7.50
CA LYS A 68 -12.24 -7.42 8.17
C LYS A 68 -10.83 -7.48 7.57
N MET A 69 -10.25 -8.67 7.44
CA MET A 69 -8.92 -8.84 6.85
C MET A 69 -8.87 -8.37 5.40
N LEU A 70 -9.91 -8.66 4.62
CA LEU A 70 -10.01 -8.23 3.22
C LEU A 70 -9.99 -6.70 3.10
N ILE A 71 -10.80 -6.01 3.90
CA ILE A 71 -10.85 -4.53 3.91
C ILE A 71 -9.51 -3.95 4.38
N LEU A 72 -8.90 -4.51 5.43
CA LEU A 72 -7.60 -4.07 5.95
C LEU A 72 -6.45 -4.29 4.96
N SER A 73 -6.61 -5.21 3.99
CA SER A 73 -5.62 -5.47 2.95
C SER A 73 -5.62 -4.43 1.81
N LEU A 74 -6.73 -3.74 1.58
CA LEU A 74 -6.87 -2.74 0.50
C LEU A 74 -5.77 -1.66 0.51
N PRO A 75 -5.47 -0.98 1.64
CA PRO A 75 -4.38 0.00 1.67
C PRO A 75 -3.01 -0.62 1.35
N GLY A 76 -2.77 -1.86 1.74
CA GLY A 76 -1.54 -2.58 1.44
C GLY A 76 -1.39 -2.90 -0.05
N VAL A 77 -2.47 -3.36 -0.69
CA VAL A 77 -2.50 -3.60 -2.14
C VAL A 77 -2.30 -2.29 -2.91
N GLY A 78 -2.98 -1.21 -2.49
CA GLY A 78 -2.81 0.11 -3.09
C GLY A 78 -1.38 0.63 -2.98
N ALA A 79 -0.77 0.51 -1.80
CA ALA A 79 0.62 0.89 -1.57
C ALA A 79 1.61 0.04 -2.40
N MET A 80 1.34 -1.25 -2.57
CA MET A 80 2.13 -2.13 -3.42
C MET A 80 2.09 -1.71 -4.89
N ILE A 81 0.90 -1.38 -5.42
CA ILE A 81 0.76 -0.86 -6.78
C ILE A 81 1.51 0.47 -6.93
N ALA A 82 1.32 1.40 -5.98
CA ALA A 82 1.99 2.68 -5.97
C ALA A 82 3.53 2.54 -5.97
N PHE A 83 4.07 1.59 -5.21
CA PHE A 83 5.50 1.31 -5.17
C PHE A 83 6.08 0.96 -6.56
N PHE A 84 5.39 0.09 -7.30
CA PHE A 84 5.80 -0.30 -8.65
C PHE A 84 5.65 0.85 -9.65
N VAL A 85 4.57 1.63 -9.57
CA VAL A 85 4.36 2.81 -10.43
C VAL A 85 5.45 3.85 -10.20
N LEU A 86 5.79 4.14 -8.93
CA LEU A 86 6.89 5.03 -8.56
C LEU A 86 8.23 4.51 -9.09
N GLY A 87 8.47 3.20 -9.01
CA GLY A 87 9.68 2.58 -9.56
C GLY A 87 9.76 2.68 -11.08
N TYR A 88 8.62 2.58 -11.77
CA TYR A 88 8.54 2.82 -13.20
C TYR A 88 8.83 4.29 -13.54
N LEU A 89 8.22 5.25 -12.84
CA LEU A 89 8.45 6.68 -13.04
C LEU A 89 9.92 7.08 -12.85
N LYS A 90 10.58 6.54 -11.82
CA LYS A 90 12.01 6.74 -11.60
C LYS A 90 12.85 6.31 -12.82
N LYS A 91 12.57 5.14 -13.38
CA LYS A 91 13.25 4.64 -14.59
C LYS A 91 12.98 5.49 -15.83
N VAL A 92 11.81 6.13 -15.92
CA VAL A 92 11.49 7.04 -17.02
C VAL A 92 12.31 8.33 -16.90
N ILE A 93 12.35 8.92 -15.70
CA ILE A 93 13.12 10.16 -15.43
C ILE A 93 14.62 9.96 -15.65
N GLU A 94 15.17 8.80 -15.31
CA GLU A 94 16.59 8.47 -15.51
C GLU A 94 16.95 8.22 -16.99
N LYS A 95 15.97 7.90 -17.85
CA LYS A 95 16.19 7.66 -19.28
C LYS A 95 16.12 8.93 -20.13
N GLU A 96 15.32 9.90 -19.70
CA GLU A 96 15.28 11.24 -20.29
C GLU A 96 16.53 12.05 -19.93
#